data_AF-F2L6L0-F1
#
_entry.id   AF-F2L6L0-F1
#
_cell.length_a   1.000
_cell.length_b   1.000
_cell.length_c   1.000
_cell.angle_alpha   90.00
_cell.angle_beta   90.00
_cell.angle_gamma   90.00
#
_symmetry.space_group_name_H-M   'P 1'
#
loop_
_entity.id
_entity.type
_entity.pdbx_description
1 polymer ?
#
loop_
_entity_poly.entity_id
_entity_poly.type
_entity_poly.pdbx_seq_one_letter_code
_entity_poly.pdbx_strand_id
1 'polypeptide(L)'
;MAITVCGPACTLETKNSGRACGDPQQSYAGAVLETYEVNGYDDSDLIAAVWDGERVTAREYASTRGWTYHNGASVDATPQVQAAALAWYRRRLLPHVFEIEQTRAAAPRVGRHVRSLTRRGKNVGITGEVRWIGPDRYARGCGERVGIAIPGEDTLRFLPAHSVAVLDPEPVDEQALRDYAATARPASWRCALDFA
;
A
#
# COMPACT_ATOMS: atom_id res chain seq x y z
N MET A 1 3.03 12.89 24.69
CA MET A 1 3.03 11.74 25.60
C MET A 1 3.33 10.49 24.77
N ALA A 2 4.28 9.69 25.22
CA ALA A 2 4.88 8.54 24.55
C ALA A 2 3.95 7.30 24.50
N ILE A 3 4.41 6.20 23.89
CA ILE A 3 3.84 4.87 24.16
C ILE A 3 4.20 4.49 25.60
N THR A 4 3.20 4.11 26.39
CA THR A 4 3.34 3.65 27.77
C THR A 4 2.83 2.21 27.88
N VAL A 5 3.72 1.31 28.28
CA VAL A 5 3.39 -0.10 28.56
C VAL A 5 3.69 -0.37 30.02
N CYS A 6 2.70 -0.74 30.84
CA CYS A 6 2.97 -1.14 32.21
C CYS A 6 3.32 -2.62 32.25
N GLY A 7 4.33 -2.98 33.04
CA GLY A 7 4.84 -4.34 33.15
C GLY A 7 3.82 -5.35 33.70
N PRO A 8 4.23 -6.63 33.82
CA PRO A 8 3.36 -7.75 34.23
C PRO A 8 2.76 -7.63 35.65
N ALA A 9 3.15 -6.62 36.42
CA ALA A 9 2.65 -6.35 37.77
C ALA A 9 1.29 -5.63 37.81
N CYS A 10 0.71 -5.26 36.67
CA CYS A 10 -0.62 -4.67 36.64
C CYS A 10 -1.66 -5.81 36.69
N THR A 11 -2.41 -5.91 37.79
CA THR A 11 -3.61 -6.77 37.91
C THR A 11 -4.88 -5.91 38.02
N LEU A 12 -6.06 -6.51 37.76
CA LEU A 12 -7.36 -5.81 37.89
C LEU A 12 -7.55 -5.21 39.29
N GLU A 13 -7.13 -5.93 40.31
CA GLU A 13 -7.13 -5.48 41.70
C GLU A 13 -6.21 -4.27 41.90
N THR A 14 -5.01 -4.29 41.31
CA THR A 14 -4.06 -3.17 41.38
C THR A 14 -4.64 -1.91 40.74
N LYS A 15 -5.22 -2.00 39.54
CA LYS A 15 -5.85 -0.86 38.87
C LYS A 15 -7.06 -0.32 39.64
N ASN A 16 -7.94 -1.20 40.10
CA ASN A 16 -9.15 -0.80 40.83
C ASN A 16 -8.85 -0.24 42.23
N SER A 17 -7.67 -0.56 42.79
CA SER A 17 -7.22 -0.02 44.08
C SER A 17 -6.68 1.41 44.02
N GLY A 18 -6.57 2.00 42.82
CA GLY A 18 -5.93 3.31 42.62
C GLY A 18 -4.40 3.30 42.78
N ARG A 19 -3.79 2.13 42.98
CA ARG A 19 -2.33 1.96 43.01
C ARG A 19 -1.78 2.01 41.59
N ALA A 20 -0.62 2.65 41.43
CA ALA A 20 0.09 2.64 40.16
C ALA A 20 0.47 1.20 39.79
N CYS A 21 0.24 0.83 38.53
CA CYS A 21 0.80 -0.39 38.00
C CYS A 21 2.32 -0.25 37.92
N GLY A 22 3.05 -1.24 38.42
CA GLY A 22 4.50 -1.18 38.59
C GLY A 22 5.24 -0.86 37.28
N ASP A 23 6.23 0.03 37.40
CA ASP A 23 7.25 0.44 36.41
C ASP A 23 6.74 0.62 34.97
N PRO A 24 5.94 1.66 34.69
CA PRO A 24 5.53 1.98 33.33
C PRO A 24 6.76 2.27 32.45
N GLN A 25 6.92 1.47 31.39
CA GLN A 25 7.95 1.68 30.38
C GLN A 25 7.44 2.67 29.34
N GLN A 26 8.14 3.79 29.19
CA GLN A 26 7.86 4.77 28.16
C GLN A 26 8.81 4.59 26.97
N SER A 27 8.26 4.63 25.76
CA SER A 27 9.02 4.53 24.51
C SER A 27 8.44 5.45 23.44
N TYR A 28 9.28 5.87 22.49
CA TYR A 28 8.86 6.73 21.37
C TYR A 28 8.28 8.10 21.80
N ALA A 29 8.79 8.66 22.89
CA ALA A 29 8.40 10.01 23.34
C ALA A 29 8.69 11.06 22.26
N GLY A 30 7.69 11.86 21.92
CA GLY A 30 7.80 12.87 20.87
C GLY A 30 7.82 12.31 19.45
N ALA A 31 7.50 11.01 19.27
CA ALA A 31 7.63 10.30 18.01
C ALA A 31 6.36 9.58 17.54
N VAL A 32 5.26 9.63 18.32
CA VAL A 32 4.00 8.99 17.95
C VAL A 32 3.23 9.87 16.97
N LEU A 33 3.04 9.37 15.75
CA LEU A 33 2.45 10.10 14.62
C LEU A 33 0.93 9.92 14.52
N GLU A 34 0.44 8.73 14.87
CA GLU A 34 -0.99 8.36 14.85
C GLU A 34 -1.21 7.14 15.77
N THR A 35 -2.42 7.01 16.31
CA THR A 35 -2.90 5.78 16.93
C THR A 35 -4.12 5.27 16.18
N TYR A 36 -4.22 3.95 15.98
CA TYR A 36 -5.36 3.34 15.30
C TYR A 36 -5.61 1.93 15.84
N GLU A 37 -6.80 1.40 15.54
CA GLU A 37 -7.22 0.06 15.94
C GLU A 37 -7.26 -0.87 14.71
N VAL A 38 -6.80 -2.11 14.93
CA VAL A 38 -6.94 -3.22 14.00
C VAL A 38 -7.94 -4.19 14.60
N ASN A 39 -9.18 -4.11 14.15
CA ASN A 39 -10.27 -4.98 14.60
C ASN A 39 -10.13 -6.38 14.00
N GLY A 40 -10.07 -7.40 14.85
CA GLY A 40 -10.28 -8.80 14.52
C GLY A 40 -11.72 -9.25 14.80
N TYR A 41 -11.96 -10.56 14.76
CA TYR A 41 -13.31 -11.13 14.96
C TYR A 41 -13.76 -11.04 16.43
N ASP A 42 -12.93 -11.52 17.36
CA ASP A 42 -13.22 -11.47 18.81
C ASP A 42 -12.36 -10.42 19.54
N ASP A 43 -11.32 -9.90 18.88
CA ASP A 43 -10.30 -9.10 19.53
C ASP A 43 -9.74 -7.99 18.64
N SER A 44 -9.32 -6.88 19.26
CA SER A 44 -8.70 -5.74 18.62
C SER A 44 -7.29 -5.47 19.11
N ASP A 45 -6.42 -5.05 18.19
CA ASP A 45 -5.08 -4.57 18.50
C ASP A 45 -5.00 -3.05 18.37
N LEU A 46 -4.44 -2.41 19.39
CA LEU A 46 -4.24 -0.97 19.46
C LEU A 46 -2.79 -0.65 19.07
N ILE A 47 -2.66 0.05 17.94
CA ILE A 47 -1.40 0.28 17.26
C ILE A 47 -1.07 1.77 17.26
N ALA A 48 0.20 2.10 17.44
CA ALA A 48 0.76 3.42 17.22
C ALA A 48 1.66 3.38 15.97
N ALA A 49 1.45 4.30 15.04
CA ALA A 49 2.43 4.62 14.01
C ALA A 49 3.47 5.57 14.63
N VAL A 50 4.74 5.18 14.60
CA VAL A 50 5.84 5.93 15.23
C VAL A 50 6.99 6.16 14.26
N TRP A 51 7.70 7.26 14.45
CA TRP A 51 9.02 7.44 13.84
C TRP A 51 10.09 6.76 14.69
N ASP A 52 10.85 5.82 14.14
CA ASP A 52 11.89 5.08 14.87
C ASP A 52 13.29 5.71 14.78
N GLY A 53 13.42 6.85 14.09
CA GLY A 53 14.68 7.50 13.78
C GLY A 53 15.08 7.38 12.31
N GLU A 54 14.54 6.39 11.60
CA GLU A 54 14.87 6.10 10.19
C GLU A 54 13.63 6.04 9.30
N ARG A 55 12.53 5.48 9.81
CA ARG A 55 11.29 5.22 9.08
C ARG A 55 10.06 5.27 9.98
N VAL A 56 8.89 5.29 9.35
CA VAL A 56 7.61 5.09 10.06
C VAL A 56 7.41 3.60 10.28
N THR A 57 7.07 3.20 11.51
CA THR A 57 6.82 1.80 11.89
C THR A 57 5.58 1.67 12.75
N ALA A 58 4.97 0.49 12.76
CA ALA A 58 3.87 0.15 13.65
C ALA A 58 4.39 -0.43 14.98
N ARG A 59 3.79 -0.01 16.09
CA ARG A 59 4.01 -0.56 17.42
C ARG A 59 2.68 -0.85 18.09
N GLU A 60 2.41 -2.11 18.37
CA GLU A 60 1.31 -2.49 19.24
C GLU A 60 1.62 -2.02 20.66
N TYR A 61 0.67 -1.29 21.27
CA TYR A 61 0.79 -0.87 22.67
C TYR A 61 -0.26 -1.54 23.55
N ALA A 62 -1.35 -2.06 22.98
CA ALA A 62 -2.38 -2.79 23.70
C ALA A 62 -3.13 -3.73 22.76
N SER A 63 -3.80 -4.72 23.33
CA SER A 63 -4.67 -5.69 22.66
C SER A 63 -5.79 -6.11 23.60
N THR A 64 -6.98 -6.38 23.08
CA THR A 64 -8.10 -6.91 23.88
C THR A 64 -7.94 -8.40 24.19
N ARG A 65 -7.04 -9.12 23.50
CA ARG A 65 -6.71 -10.54 23.75
C ARG A 65 -6.17 -10.80 25.14
N GLY A 66 -5.50 -9.78 25.67
CA GLY A 66 -4.87 -9.79 26.97
C GLY A 66 -5.36 -8.64 27.82
N TRP A 67 -5.05 -8.70 29.11
CA TRP A 67 -5.38 -7.61 30.02
C TRP A 67 -4.35 -6.47 29.88
N THR A 68 -4.51 -5.63 28.86
CA THR A 68 -3.57 -4.52 28.52
C THR A 68 -4.21 -3.13 28.61
N TYR A 69 -5.41 -3.01 29.19
CA TYR A 69 -6.19 -1.77 29.32
C TYR A 69 -5.53 -0.66 30.16
N HIS A 70 -4.36 -0.93 30.74
CA HIS A 70 -3.54 0.04 31.46
C HIS A 70 -2.44 0.64 30.58
N ASN A 71 -2.15 0.05 29.42
CA ASN A 71 -1.25 0.62 28.44
C ASN A 71 -1.94 1.76 27.69
N GLY A 72 -1.15 2.63 27.11
CA GLY A 72 -1.67 3.74 26.31
C GLY A 72 -0.63 4.31 25.37
N ALA A 73 -1.10 5.03 24.36
CA ALA A 73 -0.27 5.86 23.50
C ALA A 73 -0.98 7.19 23.30
N SER A 74 -0.23 8.27 23.10
CA SER A 74 -0.79 9.55 22.68
C SER A 74 -0.04 10.05 21.47
N VAL A 75 -0.74 10.67 20.54
CA VAL A 75 -0.10 11.34 19.41
C VAL A 75 0.70 12.54 19.93
N ASP A 76 2.01 12.51 19.75
CA ASP A 76 2.92 13.50 20.31
C ASP A 76 4.13 13.84 19.44
N ALA A 77 4.12 13.39 18.19
CA ALA A 77 5.19 13.66 17.23
C ALA A 77 5.52 15.16 17.16
N THR A 78 6.78 15.48 17.44
CA THR A 78 7.29 16.85 17.30
C THR A 78 7.24 17.32 15.84
N PRO A 79 7.21 18.64 15.56
CA PRO A 79 7.27 19.14 14.19
C PRO A 79 8.47 18.61 13.38
N GLN A 80 9.61 18.41 14.04
CA GLN A 80 10.82 17.83 13.45
C GLN A 80 10.61 16.37 13.05
N VAL A 81 9.98 15.58 13.92
CA VAL A 81 9.62 14.18 13.61
C VAL A 81 8.61 14.11 12.48
N GLN A 82 7.57 14.95 12.49
CA GLN A 82 6.58 14.99 11.41
C GLN A 82 7.23 15.32 10.05
N ALA A 83 8.16 16.29 10.03
CA ALA A 83 8.89 16.63 8.82
C ALA A 83 9.79 15.49 8.33
N ALA A 84 10.50 14.80 9.24
CA ALA A 84 11.34 13.65 8.90
C ALA A 84 10.51 12.48 8.35
N ALA A 85 9.40 12.14 9.02
CA ALA A 85 8.46 11.11 8.61
C ALA A 85 7.84 11.44 7.24
N LEU A 86 7.51 12.70 6.98
CA LEU A 86 6.96 13.13 5.70
C LEU A 86 7.99 13.03 4.58
N ALA A 87 9.23 13.45 4.84
CA ALA A 87 10.31 13.30 3.87
C ALA A 87 10.58 11.82 3.53
N TRP A 88 10.55 10.94 4.53
CA TRP A 88 10.63 9.49 4.32
C TRP A 88 9.48 8.98 3.46
N TYR A 89 8.23 9.31 3.80
CA TYR A 89 7.04 8.88 3.08
C TYR A 89 7.13 9.24 1.59
N ARG A 90 7.50 10.48 1.28
CA ARG A 90 7.60 10.97 -0.10
C ARG A 90 8.69 10.24 -0.90
N ARG A 91 9.83 9.94 -0.26
CA ARG A 91 10.89 9.14 -0.91
C ARG A 91 10.40 7.72 -1.22
N ARG A 92 9.57 7.13 -0.36
CA ARG A 92 9.01 5.79 -0.55
C ARG A 92 7.87 5.79 -1.58
N LEU A 93 7.02 6.81 -1.58
CA LEU A 93 5.89 6.93 -2.51
C LEU A 93 6.33 7.02 -3.98
N LEU A 94 7.43 7.70 -4.27
CA LEU A 94 7.83 8.01 -5.64
C LEU A 94 8.00 6.75 -6.53
N PRO A 95 8.79 5.72 -6.13
CA PRO A 95 8.88 4.47 -6.89
C PRO A 95 7.52 3.81 -7.17
N HIS A 96 6.61 3.83 -6.19
CA HIS A 96 5.29 3.19 -6.34
C HIS A 96 4.40 3.92 -7.35
N VAL A 97 4.37 5.26 -7.33
CA VAL A 97 3.57 6.01 -8.31
C VAL A 97 4.14 5.87 -9.73
N PHE A 98 5.47 5.76 -9.85
CA PHE A 98 6.11 5.43 -11.12
C PHE A 98 5.67 4.06 -11.63
N GLU A 99 5.75 3.03 -10.78
CA GLU A 99 5.37 1.67 -11.16
C GLU A 99 3.89 1.58 -11.58
N ILE A 100 3.00 2.25 -10.84
CA ILE A 100 1.56 2.29 -11.14
C ILE A 100 1.31 2.95 -12.50
N GLU A 101 1.89 4.12 -12.76
CA GLU A 101 1.67 4.83 -14.01
C GLU A 101 2.35 4.14 -15.20
N GLN A 102 3.53 3.54 -15.02
CA GLN A 102 4.15 2.70 -16.06
C GLN A 102 3.28 1.48 -16.38
N THR A 103 2.76 0.80 -15.35
CA THR A 103 1.85 -0.34 -15.53
C THR A 103 0.58 0.10 -16.26
N ARG A 104 0.01 1.25 -15.90
CA ARG A 104 -1.17 1.82 -16.56
C ARG A 104 -0.89 2.22 -18.01
N ALA A 105 0.27 2.82 -18.29
CA ALA A 105 0.69 3.20 -19.64
C ALA A 105 0.90 1.97 -20.53
N ALA A 106 1.46 0.89 -19.98
CA ALA A 106 1.70 -0.37 -20.67
C ALA A 106 0.47 -1.29 -20.76
N ALA A 107 -0.57 -1.04 -19.96
CA ALA A 107 -1.77 -1.87 -19.93
C ALA A 107 -2.56 -1.77 -21.25
N PRO A 108 -2.98 -2.92 -21.83
CA PRO A 108 -3.81 -2.90 -23.03
C PRO A 108 -5.17 -2.25 -22.73
N ARG A 109 -5.58 -1.33 -23.61
CA ARG A 109 -6.88 -0.62 -23.55
C ARG A 109 -7.49 -0.60 -24.95
N VAL A 110 -8.82 -0.57 -25.04
CA VAL A 110 -9.51 -0.45 -26.34
C VAL A 110 -8.99 0.78 -27.09
N GLY A 111 -8.68 0.61 -28.38
CA GLY A 111 -8.07 1.63 -29.24
C GLY A 111 -6.54 1.60 -29.29
N ARG A 112 -5.86 0.86 -28.40
CA ARG A 112 -4.39 0.75 -28.42
C ARG A 112 -3.89 -0.26 -29.44
N HIS A 113 -2.75 0.04 -30.05
CA HIS A 113 -2.00 -0.92 -30.85
C HIS A 113 -1.12 -1.79 -29.95
N VAL A 114 -1.22 -3.10 -30.14
CA VAL A 114 -0.49 -4.09 -29.34
C VAL A 114 0.22 -5.10 -30.25
N ARG A 115 1.23 -5.76 -29.68
CA ARG A 115 1.87 -6.95 -30.26
C ARG A 115 1.70 -8.15 -29.34
N SER A 116 1.60 -9.33 -29.93
CA SER A 116 1.63 -10.59 -29.20
C SER A 116 3.05 -10.89 -28.68
N LEU A 117 3.13 -11.28 -27.42
CA LEU A 117 4.36 -11.78 -26.76
C LEU A 117 4.53 -13.29 -26.88
N THR A 118 3.57 -13.97 -27.54
CA THR A 118 3.58 -15.42 -27.69
C THR A 118 4.80 -15.84 -28.52
N ARG A 119 5.54 -16.85 -28.06
CA ARG A 119 6.75 -17.37 -28.74
C ARG A 119 6.50 -18.60 -29.63
N ARG A 120 5.29 -19.18 -29.60
CA ARG A 120 4.94 -20.40 -30.34
C ARG A 120 3.53 -20.34 -30.94
N GLY A 121 3.34 -21.00 -32.08
CA GLY A 121 2.03 -21.14 -32.72
C GLY A 121 1.59 -19.94 -33.56
N LYS A 122 0.31 -19.90 -33.92
CA LYS A 122 -0.25 -18.93 -34.88
C LYS A 122 -0.25 -17.47 -34.42
N ASN A 123 0.03 -17.22 -33.14
CA ASN A 123 -0.04 -15.90 -32.54
C ASN A 123 1.31 -15.17 -32.49
N VAL A 124 2.39 -15.76 -32.99
CA VAL A 124 3.73 -15.15 -32.96
C VAL A 124 3.78 -13.95 -33.90
N GLY A 125 4.27 -12.80 -33.42
CA GLY A 125 4.49 -11.61 -34.24
C GLY A 125 3.23 -10.86 -34.68
N ILE A 126 2.04 -11.31 -34.26
CA ILE A 126 0.79 -10.61 -34.53
C ILE A 126 0.82 -9.21 -33.92
N THR A 127 0.40 -8.22 -34.71
CA THR A 127 0.13 -6.86 -34.26
C THR A 127 -1.28 -6.44 -34.67
N GLY A 128 -1.86 -5.51 -33.94
CA GLY A 128 -3.18 -4.97 -34.28
C GLY A 128 -3.75 -4.08 -33.18
N GLU A 129 -4.96 -3.59 -33.41
CA GLU A 129 -5.66 -2.70 -32.49
C GLU A 129 -6.55 -3.49 -31.52
N VAL A 130 -6.51 -3.18 -30.23
CA VAL A 130 -7.43 -3.75 -29.25
C VAL A 130 -8.84 -3.20 -29.49
N ARG A 131 -9.80 -4.08 -29.79
CA ARG A 131 -11.23 -3.71 -29.97
C ARG A 131 -12.14 -4.24 -28.88
N TRP A 132 -11.64 -5.17 -28.06
CA TRP A 132 -12.42 -5.79 -26.99
C TRP A 132 -11.52 -6.18 -25.83
N ILE A 133 -12.01 -5.99 -24.60
CA ILE A 133 -11.41 -6.51 -23.37
C ILE A 133 -12.54 -7.11 -22.54
N GLY A 134 -12.30 -8.26 -21.93
CA GLY A 134 -13.27 -8.87 -21.04
C GLY A 134 -12.75 -10.13 -20.35
N PRO A 135 -13.61 -10.78 -19.55
CA PRO A 135 -13.21 -11.90 -18.71
C PRO A 135 -12.73 -13.09 -19.55
N ASP A 136 -11.62 -13.69 -19.13
CA ASP A 136 -11.10 -14.92 -19.69
C ASP A 136 -11.83 -16.12 -19.08
N ARG A 137 -12.79 -16.68 -19.83
CA ARG A 137 -13.51 -17.89 -19.42
C ARG A 137 -12.61 -19.13 -19.27
N TYR A 138 -11.38 -19.08 -19.75
CA TYR A 138 -10.40 -20.16 -19.65
C TYR A 138 -9.38 -19.94 -18.53
N ALA A 139 -9.36 -18.76 -17.90
CA ALA A 139 -8.47 -18.50 -16.78
C ALA A 139 -9.02 -19.14 -15.50
N ARG A 140 -8.14 -19.72 -14.69
CA ARG A 140 -8.46 -20.09 -13.30
C ARG A 140 -8.43 -18.82 -12.44
N GLY A 141 -9.51 -18.05 -12.44
CA GLY A 141 -9.65 -16.82 -11.64
C GLY A 141 -9.96 -15.57 -12.46
N CYS A 142 -9.50 -14.41 -11.99
CA CYS A 142 -9.80 -13.10 -12.59
C CYS A 142 -8.87 -12.77 -13.78
N GLY A 143 -8.81 -13.66 -14.77
CA GLY A 143 -8.06 -13.40 -16.00
C GLY A 143 -8.84 -12.54 -16.98
N GLU A 144 -8.14 -11.72 -17.76
CA GLU A 144 -8.70 -10.95 -18.87
C GLU A 144 -8.14 -11.41 -20.21
N ARG A 145 -8.96 -11.31 -21.27
CA ARG A 145 -8.53 -11.45 -22.65
C ARG A 145 -8.71 -10.13 -23.39
N VAL A 146 -7.84 -9.96 -24.38
CA VAL A 146 -7.89 -8.87 -25.36
C VAL A 146 -8.28 -9.44 -26.71
N GLY A 147 -9.26 -8.81 -27.37
CA GLY A 147 -9.61 -9.06 -28.76
C GLY A 147 -8.92 -8.04 -29.65
N ILE A 148 -8.01 -8.51 -30.51
CA ILE A 148 -7.18 -7.69 -31.39
C ILE A 148 -7.72 -7.76 -32.82
N ALA A 149 -7.97 -6.61 -33.43
CA ALA A 149 -8.25 -6.48 -34.85
C ALA A 149 -6.93 -6.45 -35.62
N ILE A 150 -6.72 -7.46 -36.46
CA ILE A 150 -5.51 -7.61 -37.27
C ILE A 150 -5.84 -7.07 -38.67
N PRO A 151 -4.98 -6.21 -39.27
CA PRO A 151 -5.19 -5.74 -40.65
C PRO A 151 -5.34 -6.92 -41.62
N GLY A 152 -6.44 -6.95 -42.36
CA GLY A 152 -6.76 -8.02 -43.32
C GLY A 152 -7.48 -9.25 -42.74
N GLU A 153 -7.80 -9.27 -41.44
CA GLU A 153 -8.71 -10.26 -40.85
C GLU A 153 -10.05 -9.63 -40.46
N ASP A 154 -11.16 -10.28 -40.79
CA ASP A 154 -12.52 -9.81 -40.44
C ASP A 154 -12.93 -10.18 -39.00
N THR A 155 -12.12 -10.98 -38.31
CA THR A 155 -12.42 -11.49 -36.97
C THR A 155 -11.38 -11.03 -35.95
N LEU A 156 -11.80 -10.83 -34.70
CA LEU A 156 -10.88 -10.51 -33.62
C LEU A 156 -10.06 -11.73 -33.21
N ARG A 157 -8.76 -11.51 -33.03
CA ARG A 157 -7.86 -12.49 -32.42
C ARG A 157 -7.84 -12.31 -30.92
N PHE A 158 -8.31 -13.31 -30.18
CA PHE A 158 -8.35 -13.26 -28.72
C PHE A 158 -7.09 -13.84 -28.09
N LEU A 159 -6.37 -13.04 -27.30
CA LEU A 159 -5.22 -13.46 -26.50
C LEU A 159 -5.44 -13.12 -25.02
N PRO A 160 -4.79 -13.82 -24.08
CA PRO A 160 -4.72 -13.36 -22.70
C PRO A 160 -4.07 -11.97 -22.62
N ALA A 161 -4.57 -11.10 -21.73
CA ALA A 161 -4.05 -9.72 -21.60
C ALA A 161 -2.56 -9.67 -21.27
N HIS A 162 -2.05 -10.61 -20.46
CA HIS A 162 -0.62 -10.72 -20.13
C HIS A 162 0.25 -11.25 -21.29
N SER A 163 -0.36 -11.72 -22.39
CA SER A 163 0.35 -12.23 -23.57
C SER A 163 0.46 -11.17 -24.68
N VAL A 164 0.18 -9.91 -24.37
CA VAL A 164 0.32 -8.79 -25.30
C VAL A 164 1.10 -7.64 -24.66
N ALA A 165 1.74 -6.82 -25.50
CA ALA A 165 2.37 -5.57 -25.09
C ALA A 165 1.89 -4.43 -25.98
N VAL A 166 1.57 -3.28 -25.38
CA VAL A 166 1.28 -2.05 -26.12
C VAL A 166 2.54 -1.61 -26.87
N LEU A 167 2.40 -1.26 -28.15
CA LEU A 167 3.51 -0.84 -29.00
C LEU A 167 3.96 0.58 -28.68
N ASP A 168 2.99 1.48 -28.51
CA ASP A 168 3.22 2.90 -28.20
C ASP A 168 2.52 3.25 -26.88
N PRO A 169 3.11 2.86 -25.72
CA PRO A 169 2.59 3.27 -24.42
C PRO A 169 2.65 4.80 -24.30
N GLU A 170 1.68 5.38 -23.61
CA GLU A 170 1.74 6.81 -23.28
C GLU A 170 3.02 7.13 -22.52
N PRO A 171 3.74 8.23 -22.88
CA PRO A 171 4.88 8.65 -22.09
C PRO A 171 4.39 9.00 -20.68
N VAL A 172 5.09 8.47 -19.67
CA VAL A 172 4.85 8.83 -18.28
C VAL A 172 5.51 10.18 -18.01
N ASP A 173 4.74 11.15 -17.54
CA ASP A 173 5.27 12.46 -17.15
C ASP A 173 6.01 12.32 -15.80
N GLU A 174 7.30 12.00 -15.88
CA GLU A 174 8.14 11.79 -14.72
C GLU A 174 8.22 13.02 -13.80
N GLN A 175 8.20 14.23 -14.37
CA GLN A 175 8.32 15.45 -13.60
C GLN A 175 7.04 15.71 -12.81
N ALA A 176 5.87 15.53 -13.43
CA ALA A 176 4.60 15.64 -12.73
C ALA A 176 4.50 14.64 -11.56
N LEU A 177 5.01 13.41 -11.71
CA LEU A 177 5.04 12.43 -10.63
C LEU A 177 5.99 12.82 -9.49
N ARG A 178 7.15 13.40 -9.81
CA ARG A 178 8.08 13.95 -8.80
C ARG A 178 7.46 15.12 -8.05
N ASP A 179 6.79 16.03 -8.75
CA ASP A 179 6.12 17.20 -8.17
C ASP A 179 4.95 16.77 -7.27
N TYR A 180 4.18 15.78 -7.70
CA TYR A 180 3.15 15.14 -6.88
C TYR A 180 3.76 14.54 -5.61
N ALA A 181 4.77 13.69 -5.73
CA ALA A 181 5.38 13.03 -4.58
C ALA A 181 6.05 14.04 -3.63
N ALA A 182 6.62 15.14 -4.14
CA ALA A 182 7.25 16.17 -3.33
C ALA A 182 6.26 16.93 -2.42
N THR A 183 4.98 16.97 -2.78
CA THR A 183 3.93 17.66 -2.02
C THR A 183 3.01 16.71 -1.27
N ALA A 184 2.94 15.44 -1.70
CA ALA A 184 2.09 14.41 -1.14
C ALA A 184 2.17 14.29 0.39
N ARG A 185 1.02 14.02 0.99
CA ARG A 185 0.85 13.67 2.40
C ARG A 185 0.03 12.39 2.47
N PRO A 186 0.34 11.47 3.39
CA PRO A 186 -0.49 10.30 3.54
C PRO A 186 -1.86 10.71 4.10
N ALA A 187 -2.93 10.01 3.71
CA ALA A 187 -4.27 10.23 4.28
C ALA A 187 -4.28 9.97 5.79
N SER A 188 -3.47 8.98 6.22
CA SER A 188 -3.16 8.66 7.61
C SER A 188 -1.75 8.05 7.66
N TRP A 189 -1.06 8.16 8.80
CA TRP A 189 0.24 7.49 8.98
C TRP A 189 0.12 5.97 8.96
N ARG A 190 -1.06 5.41 9.26
CA ARG A 190 -1.39 4.02 8.95
C ARG A 190 -1.21 3.69 7.46
N CYS A 191 -1.76 4.50 6.55
CA CYS A 191 -1.57 4.28 5.10
C CYS A 191 -0.12 4.46 4.66
N ALA A 192 0.68 5.25 5.38
CA ALA A 192 2.10 5.39 5.07
C ALA A 192 2.89 4.07 5.30
N LEU A 193 2.38 3.17 6.14
CA LEU A 193 3.00 1.88 6.42
C LEU A 193 2.92 0.90 5.24
N ASP A 194 2.00 1.10 4.29
CA ASP A 194 1.91 0.28 3.08
C ASP A 194 3.15 0.45 2.18
N PHE A 195 3.94 1.50 2.43
CA PHE A 195 5.19 1.82 1.72
C PHE A 195 6.45 1.53 2.55
N ALA A 196 6.32 0.94 3.73
CA ALA A 196 7.42 0.75 4.70
C ALA A 196 8.43 -0.35 4.34
#